data_AF-A0A3M1LDW2-F1
#
_entry.id   AF-A0A3M1LDW2-F1
#
_cell.length_a   1.000
_cell.length_b   1.000
_cell.length_c   1.000
_cell.angle_alpha   90.00
_cell.angle_beta   90.00
_cell.angle_gamma   90.00
#
_symmetry.space_group_name_H-M   'P 1'
#
loop_
_entity.id
_entity.type
_entity.pdbx_description
1 polymer ?
#
loop_
_entity_poly.entity_id
_entity_poly.type
_entity_poly.pdbx_seq_one_letter_code
_entity_poly.pdbx_strand_id
1 'polypeptide(L)' 'MTYRLVEPYRLERRGEMLYLVGFCRRAQAERLFRLDRVRQIVVREGDAAV' A
#
# COMPACT_ATOMS: atom_id res chain seq x y z
N MET A 1 11.99 5.78 -10.58
CA MET A 1 10.63 5.29 -10.23
C MET A 1 10.77 3.93 -9.58
N THR A 2 10.00 3.59 -8.54
CA THR A 2 10.09 2.26 -7.90
C THR A 2 8.73 1.62 -7.77
N TYR A 3 8.64 0.33 -8.07
CA TYR A 3 7.45 -0.47 -7.84
C TYR A 3 7.53 -1.17 -6.47
N ARG A 4 6.38 -1.32 -5.82
CA ARG A 4 6.23 -1.96 -4.51
C ARG A 4 5.04 -2.90 -4.61
N LEU A 5 5.25 -4.18 -4.31
CA LEU A 5 4.15 -5.11 -4.08
C LEU A 5 3.74 -4.98 -2.61
N VAL A 6 2.49 -4.60 -2.38
CA VAL A 6 1.97 -4.26 -1.06
C VAL A 6 0.69 -5.04 -0.84
N GLU A 7 0.56 -5.66 0.32
CA GLU A 7 -0.68 -6.27 0.80
C GLU A 7 -1.44 -5.20 1.60
N PRO A 8 -2.52 -4.63 1.05
CA PRO A 8 -3.21 -3.51 1.67
C PRO A 8 -4.06 -3.98 2.85
N TYR A 9 -3.98 -3.27 3.97
CA TYR A 9 -4.76 -3.57 5.18
C TYR A 9 -5.90 -2.58 5.40
N ARG A 10 -5.57 -1.28 5.38
CA ARG A 10 -6.55 -0.20 5.58
C ARG A 10 -6.05 1.12 5.01
N LEU A 11 -6.99 2.05 4.85
CA LEU A 11 -6.70 3.44 4.55
C LEU A 11 -6.78 4.28 5.83
N GLU A 12 -5.80 5.15 6.03
CA GLU A 12 -5.76 6.09 7.15
C GLU A 12 -5.71 7.52 6.63
N ARG A 13 -6.60 8.38 7.14
CA ARG A 13 -6.54 9.82 6.89
C ARG A 13 -5.82 10.50 8.06
N ARG A 14 -4.73 11.24 7.77
CA ARG A 14 -3.97 12.02 8.76
C ARG A 14 -3.86 13.45 8.27
N GLY A 15 -4.70 14.33 8.83
CA GLY A 15 -4.93 15.67 8.29
C GLY A 15 -5.56 15.59 6.90
N GLU A 16 -5.00 16.33 5.94
CA GLU A 16 -5.45 16.33 4.54
C GLU A 16 -4.87 15.17 3.71
N MET A 17 -3.98 14.37 4.30
CA MET A 17 -3.24 13.33 3.59
C MET A 17 -3.86 11.95 3.82
N LEU A 18 -3.95 11.17 2.75
CA LEU A 18 -4.41 9.78 2.79
C LEU A 18 -3.23 8.81 2.67
N TYR A 19 -3.19 7.82 3.56
CA TYR A 19 -2.14 6.82 3.65
C TYR A 19 -2.73 5.43 3.45
N LEU A 20 -2.05 4.60 2.66
CA LEU A 20 -2.28 3.16 2.62
C LEU A 20 -1.37 2.48 3.63
N VAL A 21 -1.96 1.80 4.60
CA VAL A 21 -1.24 0.90 5.51
C VAL A 21 -1.25 -0.49 4.91
N GLY A 22 -0.08 -1.12 4.85
CA GLY A 22 0.02 -2.48 4.34
C GLY A 22 1.41 -3.08 4.48
N PHE A 23 1.51 -4.39 4.27
CA PHE A 23 2.77 -5.10 4.30
C PHE A 23 3.51 -4.96 2.98
N CYS A 24 4.72 -4.41 3.04
CA CYS A 24 5.56 -4.21 1.87
C CYS A 24 6.46 -5.44 1.66
N ARG A 25 6.18 -6.26 0.64
CA ARG A 25 7.00 -7.45 0.35
C ARG A 25 8.47 -7.15 0.07
N ARG A 26 8.79 -5.96 -0.43
CA ARG A 26 10.19 -5.55 -0.63
C ARG A 26 10.90 -5.26 0.69
N ALA A 27 10.20 -4.66 1.66
CA ALA A 27 10.80 -4.28 2.94
C ALA A 27 10.61 -5.35 4.03
N GLN A 28 9.81 -6.39 3.76
CA GLN A 28 9.45 -7.45 4.70
C GLN A 28 8.90 -6.89 6.02
N ALA A 29 8.11 -5.81 5.93
CA ALA A 29 7.56 -5.10 7.08
C ALA A 29 6.32 -4.29 6.68
N GLU A 30 5.50 -3.97 7.68
CA GLU A 30 4.41 -3.00 7.55
C GLU A 30 4.97 -1.60 7.25
N ARG A 31 4.36 -0.91 6.29
CA ARG A 31 4.69 0.48 5.97
C ARG A 31 3.45 1.28 5.62
N LEU A 32 3.57 2.60 5.82
CA LEU A 32 2.62 3.58 5.37
C LEU A 32 3.06 4.20 4.05
N PHE A 33 2.18 4.16 3.05
CA PHE A 33 2.39 4.77 1.75
C PHE A 33 1.47 5.96 1.59
N ARG A 34 2.04 7.16 1.46
CA ARG A 34 1.24 8.35 1.15
C ARG A 34 0.69 8.25 -0.28
N LEU A 35 -0.62 8.30 -0.43
CA LEU A 35 -1.27 8.12 -1.73
C LEU A 35 -1.04 9.30 -2.68
N ASP A 36 -0.79 10.50 -2.17
CA ASP A 36 -0.42 11.68 -2.98
C ASP A 36 0.92 11.52 -3.71
N ARG A 37 1.79 10.61 -3.25
CA ARG A 37 3.08 10.29 -3.90
C ARG A 37 3.00 9.10 -4.86
N VAL A 38 1.86 8.41 -4.91
CA VAL A 38 1.68 7.22 -5.75
C VAL A 38 1.26 7.66 -7.15
N ARG A 39 2.06 7.30 -8.15
CA ARG A 39 1.77 7.64 -9.56
C ARG A 39 0.77 6.69 -10.22
N GLN A 40 0.72 5.43 -9.80
CA GLN A 40 -0.20 4.42 -10.33
C GLN A 40 -0.41 3.31 -9.30
N ILE A 41 -1.64 2.81 -9.23
CA ILE A 41 -2.01 1.62 -8.46
C ILE A 41 -2.55 0.60 -9.44
N VAL A 42 -2.07 -0.64 -9.33
CA VAL A 42 -2.61 -1.79 -10.06
C VAL A 42 -2.98 -2.81 -9.02
N VAL A 43 -4.27 -3.13 -8.93
CA VAL A 43 -4.74 -4.23 -8.10
C VAL A 43 -4.36 -5.51 -8.83
N ARG A 44 -3.67 -6.40 -8.12
CA ARG A 44 -3.45 -7.77 -8.56
C ARG A 44 -4.35 -8.64 -7.71
N GLU A 45 -5.02 -9.59 -8.33
CA GLU A 45 -5.62 -10.68 -7.56
C GLU A 45 -4.51 -11.36 -6.77
N GLY A 46 -4.67 -11.35 -5.45
CA GLY A 46 -3.91 -12.21 -4.57
C GLY A 46 -4.75 -13.43 -4.27
N ASP A 47 -4.11 -14.56 -4.00
CA ASP A 47 -4.75 -15.70 -3.36
C ASP A 47 -5.25 -15.25 -1.99
N ALA A 48 -6.46 -14.68 -1.95
CA ALA A 48 -7.21 -14.59 -0.72
C ALA A 48 -7.48 -16.04 -0.34
N ALA A 49 -6.68 -16.58 0.57
CA ALA A 49 -6.96 -17.86 1.20
C ALA A 49 -8.32 -17.68 1.90
N VAL A 50 -9.37 -18.15 1.22
CA VAL A 50 -10.73 -18.29 1.76
C VAL A 50 -10.74 -19.48 2.71
#